data_AF-A0A1I8A434-F1
#
_entry.id   AF-A0A1I8A434-F1
#
_cell.length_a   1.000
_cell.length_b   1.000
_cell.length_c   1.000
_cell.angle_alpha   90.00
_cell.angle_beta   90.00
_cell.angle_gamma   90.00
#
_symmetry.space_group_name_H-M   'P 1'
#
loop_
_entity.id
_entity.type
_entity.pdbx_description
1 polymer ?
#
loop_
_entity_poly.entity_id
_entity_poly.type
_entity_poly.pdbx_seq_one_letter_code
_entity_poly.pdbx_strand_id
1 'polypeptide(L)'
;MEGMMEMKTKYFLDGLLFYHSQVLYSPGQNPLVGWLKPWMLPEILNVNVPEKFMKMAEEVNQGGARAFIEKFNAEHHHHSMIQADSDMADEEE
;
A
#
# COMPACT_ATOMS: atom_id res chain seq x y z
N MET A 1 6.20 -1.15 -17.06
CA MET A 1 6.41 -0.90 -15.61
C MET A 1 7.77 -1.36 -15.12
N GLU A 2 8.29 -2.50 -15.60
CA GLU A 2 9.61 -3.04 -15.19
C GLU A 2 10.77 -2.02 -15.32
N GLY A 3 10.85 -1.28 -16.43
CA GLY A 3 11.89 -0.27 -16.61
C GLY A 3 11.90 0.90 -15.60
N MET A 4 10.78 1.18 -14.93
CA MET A 4 10.74 2.19 -13.86
C MET A 4 11.32 1.65 -12.55
N MET A 5 11.18 0.34 -12.28
CA MET A 5 11.72 -0.32 -11.08
C MET A 5 13.24 -0.56 -11.16
N GLU A 6 13.76 -0.62 -12.39
CA GLU A 6 15.19 -0.83 -12.67
C GLU A 6 16.00 0.47 -12.69
N MET A 7 15.36 1.64 -12.69
CA MET A 7 16.08 2.91 -12.62
C MET A 7 16.94 2.99 -11.35
N LYS A 8 18.23 3.29 -11.54
CA LYS A 8 19.12 3.69 -10.44
C LYS A 8 18.75 5.10 -10.02
N THR A 9 17.93 5.21 -8.98
CA THR A 9 17.67 6.49 -8.32
C THR A 9 18.87 6.87 -7.45
N LYS A 10 19.18 8.18 -7.39
CA LYS A 10 20.18 8.71 -6.45
C LYS A 10 19.73 8.56 -4.98
N TYR A 11 18.44 8.30 -4.77
CA TYR A 11 17.78 8.25 -3.47
C TYR A 11 17.26 6.86 -3.15
N PHE A 12 17.07 6.61 -1.86
CA PHE A 12 16.39 5.42 -1.36
C PHE A 12 14.89 5.48 -1.67
N LEU A 13 14.33 4.38 -2.17
CA LEU A 13 12.91 4.28 -2.51
C LEU A 13 12.12 3.82 -1.29
N ASP A 14 11.27 4.69 -0.74
CA ASP A 14 10.36 4.33 0.36
C ASP A 14 9.13 3.54 -0.14
N GLY A 15 8.59 3.92 -1.31
CA GLY A 15 7.42 3.30 -1.95
C GLY A 15 6.91 4.07 -3.16
N LEU A 16 5.70 3.73 -3.62
CA LEU A 16 5.09 4.21 -4.85
C LEU A 16 3.70 4.81 -4.60
N LEU A 17 3.49 6.03 -5.10
CA LEU A 17 2.19 6.70 -5.08
C LEU A 17 1.43 6.44 -6.38
N PHE A 18 0.17 6.04 -6.26
CA PHE A 18 -0.75 5.76 -7.36
C PHE A 18 -1.83 6.82 -7.39
N TYR A 19 -1.81 7.68 -8.41
CA TYR A 19 -2.84 8.70 -8.60
C TYR A 19 -3.83 8.25 -9.67
N HIS A 20 -5.13 8.39 -9.40
CA HIS A 20 -6.13 8.29 -10.44
C HIS A 20 -5.97 9.46 -11.43
N SER A 21 -5.95 9.18 -12.74
CA SER A 21 -5.61 10.18 -13.77
C SER A 21 -6.50 11.43 -13.80
N GLN A 22 -7.73 11.32 -13.28
CA GLN A 22 -8.73 12.39 -13.29
C GLN A 22 -8.90 13.07 -11.91
N VAL A 23 -8.05 12.74 -10.91
CA VAL A 23 -8.19 13.33 -9.57
C VAL A 23 -7.73 14.79 -9.58
N LEU A 24 -8.56 15.68 -9.01
CA LEU A 24 -8.16 17.05 -8.70
C LEU A 24 -7.52 17.10 -7.32
N TYR A 25 -6.63 18.08 -7.10
CA TYR A 25 -6.01 18.26 -5.80
C TYR A 25 -7.06 18.67 -4.76
N SER A 26 -7.24 17.82 -3.75
CA SER A 26 -8.05 18.07 -2.56
C SER A 26 -7.20 17.79 -1.32
N PRO A 27 -7.09 18.73 -0.37
CA PRO A 27 -6.34 18.46 0.86
C PRO A 27 -7.04 17.38 1.70
N GLY A 28 -6.24 16.50 2.31
CA GLY A 28 -6.74 15.40 3.14
C GLY A 28 -6.51 14.02 2.53
N GLN A 29 -7.07 12.99 3.17
CA GLN A 29 -7.05 11.63 2.64
C GLN A 29 -7.99 11.53 1.43
N ASN A 30 -7.56 10.82 0.40
CA ASN A 30 -8.36 10.62 -0.79
C ASN A 30 -8.14 9.19 -1.32
N PRO A 31 -9.20 8.36 -1.47
CA PRO A 31 -9.06 6.98 -1.95
C PRO A 31 -8.57 6.89 -3.40
N LEU A 32 -8.61 8.01 -4.15
CA LEU A 32 -8.08 8.12 -5.50
C LEU A 32 -6.55 8.27 -5.53
N VAL A 33 -5.91 8.31 -4.36
CA VAL A 33 -4.45 8.31 -4.20
C VAL A 33 -4.04 7.15 -3.28
N GLY A 34 -3.34 6.17 -3.83
CA GLY A 34 -2.83 5.00 -3.10
C GLY A 34 -1.34 5.11 -2.80
N TRP A 35 -0.87 4.49 -1.72
CA TRP A 35 0.55 4.38 -1.37
C TRP A 35 0.90 2.93 -1.03
N LEU A 36 1.92 2.37 -1.68
CA LEU A 36 2.40 1.02 -1.40
C LEU A 36 3.93 0.95 -1.37
N LYS A 37 4.48 0.09 -0.51
CA LYS A 37 5.90 -0.27 -0.58
C LYS A 37 6.14 -1.21 -1.76
N PRO A 38 7.33 -1.19 -2.39
CA PRO A 38 7.54 -1.93 -3.63
C PRO A 38 7.38 -3.45 -3.48
N TRP A 39 7.73 -3.99 -2.31
CA TRP A 39 7.55 -5.42 -2.01
C TRP A 39 6.10 -5.85 -1.84
N MET A 40 5.15 -4.93 -1.67
CA MET A 40 3.71 -5.25 -1.57
C MET A 40 3.08 -5.47 -2.95
N LEU A 41 3.73 -5.02 -4.02
CA LEU A 41 3.17 -5.04 -5.36
C LEU A 41 2.90 -6.43 -5.92
N PRO A 42 3.77 -7.44 -5.70
CA PRO A 42 3.46 -8.80 -6.12
C PRO A 42 2.21 -9.35 -5.43
N GLU A 43 2.01 -9.04 -4.15
CA GLU A 43 0.87 -9.52 -3.36
C GLU A 43 -0.44 -8.82 -3.76
N ILE A 44 -0.43 -7.48 -3.89
CA ILE A 44 -1.66 -6.68 -4.07
C ILE A 44 -2.03 -6.52 -5.55
N LEU A 45 -1.04 -6.28 -6.42
CA LEU A 45 -1.27 -5.95 -7.84
C LEU A 45 -0.82 -7.07 -8.79
N ASN A 46 -0.23 -8.16 -8.28
CA ASN A 46 0.28 -9.27 -9.07
C ASN A 46 1.31 -8.84 -10.14
N VAL A 47 2.20 -7.91 -9.76
CA VAL A 47 3.25 -7.36 -10.62
C VAL A 47 4.63 -7.79 -10.11
N ASN A 48 5.49 -8.25 -11.02
CA ASN A 48 6.88 -8.58 -10.69
C ASN A 48 7.68 -7.34 -10.29
N VAL A 49 8.49 -7.50 -9.24
CA VAL A 49 9.42 -6.46 -8.78
C VAL A 49 10.85 -7.01 -8.68
N PRO A 50 11.86 -6.18 -8.92
CA PRO A 50 13.26 -6.59 -8.78
C PRO A 50 13.57 -7.14 -7.37
N GLU A 51 14.41 -8.17 -7.31
CA GLU A 51 14.78 -8.87 -6.06
C GLU A 51 15.32 -7.96 -4.95
N LYS A 52 15.99 -6.87 -5.33
CA LYS A 52 16.51 -5.86 -4.38
C LYS A 52 15.43 -5.30 -3.45
N PHE A 53 14.17 -5.27 -3.91
CA PHE A 53 13.05 -4.79 -3.10
C PHE A 53 12.38 -5.90 -2.31
N MET A 54 12.46 -7.15 -2.77
CA MET A 54 11.89 -8.32 -2.07
C MET A 54 12.65 -8.65 -0.78
N LYS A 55 13.99 -8.53 -0.79
CA LYS A 55 14.83 -8.80 0.40
C LYS A 55 14.51 -7.90 1.60
N MET A 56 14.06 -6.67 1.34
CA MET A 56 13.67 -5.74 2.38
C MET A 56 12.34 -6.13 3.06
N ALA A 57 11.54 -6.97 2.40
CA ALA A 57 10.29 -7.48 2.96
C ALA A 57 10.56 -8.53 4.04
N GLU A 58 11.53 -9.43 3.84
CA GLU A 58 11.78 -10.59 4.70
C GLU A 58 12.04 -10.24 6.19
N GLU A 59 12.59 -9.04 6.47
CA GLU A 59 12.80 -8.56 7.84
C GLU A 59 11.53 -7.98 8.52
N VAL A 60 10.53 -7.61 7.71
CA VAL A 60 9.29 -6.94 8.14
C VAL A 60 8.07 -7.89 8.11
N ASN A 61 8.16 -8.99 7.38
CA ASN A 61 7.03 -9.83 6.93
C ASN A 61 6.64 -10.99 7.87
N GLN A 62 6.32 -10.74 9.13
CA GLN A 62 5.68 -11.80 9.93
C GLN A 62 4.19 -12.04 9.59
N GLY A 63 3.57 -11.21 8.72
CA GLY A 63 2.14 -11.32 8.42
C GLY A 63 1.65 -10.81 7.05
N GLY A 64 2.53 -10.58 6.07
CA GLY A 64 2.14 -10.11 4.72
C GLY A 64 1.87 -8.60 4.62
N ALA A 65 1.50 -8.12 3.43
CA ALA A 65 1.26 -6.70 3.17
C ALA A 65 0.12 -6.13 4.03
N ARG A 66 -0.97 -6.89 4.21
CA ARG A 66 -2.11 -6.45 5.00
C ARG A 66 -1.76 -6.20 6.47
N ALA A 67 -1.10 -7.16 7.13
CA ALA A 67 -0.71 -7.00 8.54
C ALA A 67 0.25 -5.82 8.74
N PHE A 68 1.14 -5.58 7.76
CA PHE A 68 1.98 -4.39 7.78
C PHE A 68 1.16 -3.11 7.70
N ILE A 69 0.22 -3.01 6.75
CA ILE A 69 -0.60 -1.82 6.55
C ILE A 69 -1.41 -1.51 7.82
N GLU A 70 -2.00 -2.53 8.44
CA GLU A 70 -2.75 -2.38 9.69
C GLU A 70 -1.84 -1.86 10.82
N LYS A 71 -0.66 -2.45 11.01
CA LYS A 71 0.32 -2.00 12.01
C LYS A 71 0.78 -0.56 11.75
N PHE A 72 1.11 -0.25 10.49
CA PHE A 72 1.56 1.07 10.07
C PHE A 72 0.48 2.13 10.32
N ASN A 73 -0.77 1.83 9.98
CA ASN A 73 -1.89 2.74 10.22
C ASN A 73 -2.11 2.98 11.72
N ALA A 74 -1.99 1.94 12.55
CA ALA A 74 -2.11 2.07 14.00
C ALA A 74 -0.99 2.95 14.60
N GLU A 75 0.26 2.74 14.18
CA GLU A 75 1.42 3.49 14.67
C GLU A 75 1.38 4.97 14.27
N HIS A 76 0.91 5.27 13.06
CA HIS A 76 0.87 6.63 12.52
C HIS A 76 -0.47 7.35 12.75
N HIS A 77 -1.36 6.78 13.57
CA HIS A 77 -2.71 7.30 13.82
C HIS A 77 -3.50 7.57 12.52
N HIS A 78 -3.27 6.76 11.49
CA HIS A 78 -3.96 6.87 10.21
C HIS A 78 -5.32 6.20 10.31
N HIS A 79 -6.39 7.00 10.28
CA HIS A 79 -7.75 6.49 10.26
C HIS A 79 -8.20 6.24 8.82
N SER A 80 -8.52 5.00 8.46
CA SER A 80 -9.14 4.72 7.16
C SER A 80 -10.51 5.37 7.09
N MET A 81 -10.79 6.11 6.01
CA MET A 81 -12.14 6.66 5.76
C MET A 81 -13.12 5.60 5.23
N ILE A 82 -12.61 4.43 4.84
CA ILE A 82 -13.45 3.29 4.49
C ILE A 82 -13.82 2.60 5.80
N GLN A 83 -15.06 2.81 6.26
CA GLN A 83 -15.64 1.99 7.32
C GLN A 83 -15.69 0.55 6.77
N ALA A 84 -15.12 -0.41 7.50
CA ALA A 84 -15.48 -1.79 7.28
C ALA A 84 -16.95 -1.89 7.67
N ASP A 85 -17.83 -2.21 6.72
CA ASP A 85 -19.25 -2.46 7.02
C ASP A 85 -19.32 -3.59 8.05
N SER A 86 -19.39 -3.23 9.33
CA SER A 86 -19.60 -4.14 10.45
C SER A 86 -21.07 -4.46 10.68
N ASP A 87 -21.98 -3.89 9.88
CA ASP A 87 -23.39 -3.79 10.23
C ASP A 87 -24.30 -4.69 9.38
N MET A 88 -23.75 -5.69 8.66
CA MET A 88 -24.52 -6.61 7.82
C MET A 88 -24.60 -8.05 8.37
N ALA A 89 -24.23 -8.28 9.64
CA ALA A 89 -24.24 -9.61 10.26
C ALA A 89 -25.30 -9.83 11.35
N ASP A 90 -26.03 -8.79 11.78
CA ASP A 90 -26.92 -8.88 12.94
C ASP A 90 -28.43 -8.77 12.61
N GLU A 91 -28.84 -8.99 11.35
CA GLU A 91 -30.27 -9.07 10.96
C GLU A 91 -30.67 -10.45 10.40
N GLU A 92 -30.24 -11.56 10.99
CA GLU A 92 -30.94 -12.85 10.88
C GLU A 92 -30.82 -13.67 12.17
N GLU A 93 -31.63 -13.34 13.19
CA GLU A 93 -32.41 -14.30 14.01
C GLU A 93 -33.37 -13.60 15.00
#